data_AF-A0A6A4HUD7-F1
#
_entry.id   AF-A0A6A4HUD7-F1
#
_cell.length_a   1.000
_cell.length_b   1.000
_cell.length_c   1.000
_cell.angle_alpha   90.00
_cell.angle_beta   90.00
_cell.angle_gamma   90.00
#
_symmetry.space_group_name_H-M   'P 1'
#
loop_
_entity.id
_entity.type
_entity.pdbx_description
1 polymer ?
#
loop_
_entity_poly.entity_id
_entity_poly.type
_entity_poly.pdbx_seq_one_letter_code
_entity_poly.pdbx_strand_id
1 'polypeptide(L)'
;MNFGKRNDVVDFGGEADYENMEWFKEAPPPHLRPHQPSEPVGAPYVPDGAVIEQNEAFEFALGAAPNVLYARYKQYGQLGVLAWCAEFGELIDNLKDLGFAGNMFVSTRTQALKTCEEILKLRLEIGMQIILLYLSSQVARLRRFLDGDRVWEDYPEPSFPIDPNSGAYPK
;
A
#
# COMPACT_ATOMS: atom_id res chain seq x y z
N MET A 1 10.74 -19.38 -51.97
CA MET A 1 9.91 -19.14 -50.77
C MET A 1 10.65 -18.14 -49.90
N ASN A 2 10.24 -16.87 -49.94
CA ASN A 2 10.95 -15.78 -49.28
C ASN A 2 10.10 -15.18 -48.15
N PHE A 3 10.77 -14.93 -47.03
CA PHE A 3 10.26 -14.43 -45.77
C PHE A 3 9.53 -13.08 -45.91
N GLY A 4 8.36 -12.97 -45.27
CA GLY A 4 7.64 -11.71 -45.13
C GLY A 4 8.33 -10.78 -44.14
N LYS A 5 8.82 -9.64 -44.62
CA LYS A 5 9.01 -8.42 -43.84
C LYS A 5 8.14 -7.33 -44.47
N ARG A 6 7.09 -6.91 -43.78
CA ARG A 6 6.39 -5.66 -44.06
C ARG A 6 7.17 -4.55 -43.39
N ASN A 7 7.75 -3.65 -44.20
CA ASN A 7 8.35 -2.40 -43.76
C ASN A 7 7.44 -1.30 -44.33
N ASP A 8 6.45 -0.85 -43.55
CA ASP A 8 5.70 0.37 -43.89
C ASP A 8 6.57 1.56 -43.47
N VAL A 9 7.30 2.10 -44.45
CA VAL A 9 7.98 3.39 -44.31
C VAL A 9 7.05 4.42 -44.94
N VAL A 10 6.37 5.20 -44.10
CA VAL A 10 5.58 6.35 -44.56
C VAL A 10 6.57 7.46 -44.91
N ASP A 11 6.70 7.73 -46.20
CA ASP A 11 7.46 8.85 -46.77
C ASP A 11 6.78 10.18 -46.37
N PHE A 12 7.29 10.83 -45.32
CA PHE A 12 6.92 12.19 -44.98
C PHE A 12 7.73 13.16 -45.84
N GLY A 13 7.36 13.24 -47.12
CA GLY A 13 7.83 14.26 -48.03
C GLY A 13 7.23 15.62 -47.69
N GLY A 14 8.09 16.57 -47.30
CA GLY A 14 7.81 18.01 -47.27
C GLY A 14 8.13 18.66 -45.93
N GLU A 15 9.19 19.48 -45.88
CA GLU A 15 9.44 20.41 -44.77
C GLU A 15 8.21 21.33 -44.63
N ALA A 16 7.44 21.14 -43.56
CA ALA A 16 6.38 22.06 -43.22
C ALA A 16 7.02 23.32 -42.64
N ASP A 17 6.80 24.46 -43.31
CA ASP A 17 7.29 25.75 -42.87
C ASP A 17 6.42 26.28 -41.71
N TYR A 18 7.07 26.59 -40.58
CA TYR A 18 6.43 26.98 -39.32
C TYR A 18 6.59 28.47 -39.01
N GLU A 19 7.10 29.28 -39.97
CA GLU A 19 7.44 30.70 -39.74
C GLU A 19 6.30 31.60 -39.22
N ASN A 20 5.02 31.18 -39.30
CA ASN A 20 3.87 31.98 -38.86
C ASN A 20 2.92 31.27 -37.85
N MET A 21 3.37 30.21 -37.18
CA MET A 21 2.57 29.51 -36.17
C MET A 21 2.80 30.10 -34.76
N GLU A 22 2.06 31.15 -34.43
CA GLU A 22 2.11 31.79 -33.10
C GLU A 22 1.02 31.22 -32.16
N TRP A 23 1.36 30.18 -31.38
CA TRP A 23 0.40 29.37 -30.61
C TRP A 23 -0.19 30.01 -29.34
N PHE A 24 0.25 31.21 -28.90
CA PHE A 24 -0.09 31.71 -27.56
C PHE A 24 -0.22 33.24 -27.43
N LYS A 25 -0.78 33.95 -28.41
CA LYS A 25 -0.89 35.43 -28.33
C LYS A 25 -2.19 36.00 -27.76
N GLU A 26 -3.25 35.22 -27.58
CA GLU A 26 -4.49 35.73 -26.96
C GLU A 26 -4.82 35.00 -25.67
N ALA A 27 -4.85 35.74 -24.56
CA ALA A 27 -5.47 35.27 -23.34
C ALA A 27 -6.97 35.06 -23.62
N PRO A 28 -7.58 33.93 -23.19
CA PRO A 28 -9.00 33.72 -23.40
C PRO A 28 -9.80 34.87 -22.78
N PRO A 29 -10.92 35.30 -23.40
CA PRO A 29 -11.80 36.30 -22.81
C PRO A 29 -12.14 35.90 -21.36
N PRO A 30 -12.21 36.84 -20.40
CA PRO A 30 -12.64 36.52 -19.06
C PRO A 30 -14.02 35.85 -19.14
N HIS A 31 -14.08 34.56 -18.84
CA HIS A 31 -15.36 33.86 -18.75
C HIS A 31 -16.17 34.57 -17.65
N LEU A 32 -17.23 35.29 -18.03
CA LEU A 32 -18.30 35.62 -17.11
C LEU A 32 -18.83 34.29 -16.61
N ARG A 33 -18.40 33.87 -15.42
CA ARG A 33 -18.93 32.67 -14.78
C ARG A 33 -20.44 32.88 -14.71
N PRO A 34 -21.27 32.04 -15.34
CA PRO A 34 -22.68 32.03 -15.02
C PRO A 34 -22.76 31.93 -13.50
N HIS A 35 -23.57 32.77 -12.86
CA HIS A 35 -23.87 32.61 -11.44
C HIS A 35 -24.49 31.22 -11.28
N GLN A 36 -23.66 30.21 -10.98
CA GLN A 36 -24.14 28.91 -10.55
C GLN A 36 -24.95 29.19 -9.29
N PRO A 37 -26.23 28.81 -9.24
CA PRO A 37 -26.94 28.75 -7.97
C PRO A 37 -26.03 27.97 -7.02
N SER A 38 -25.72 28.55 -5.86
CA SER A 38 -25.04 27.84 -4.78
C SER A 38 -25.79 26.53 -4.56
N GLU A 39 -25.18 25.40 -4.94
CA GLU A 39 -25.74 24.09 -4.65
C GLU A 39 -25.94 24.05 -3.13
N PRO A 40 -27.13 23.65 -2.63
CA PRO A 40 -27.33 23.52 -1.20
C PRO A 40 -26.26 22.57 -0.69
N VAL A 41 -25.54 22.98 0.35
CA VAL A 41 -24.61 22.13 1.08
C VAL A 41 -25.35 20.82 1.37
N GLY A 42 -24.95 19.74 0.69
CA GLY A 42 -25.65 18.46 0.77
C GLY A 42 -25.74 18.01 2.23
N ALA A 43 -26.80 17.25 2.55
CA ALA A 43 -26.97 16.69 3.89
C ALA A 43 -25.69 15.93 4.33
N PRO A 44 -25.29 16.02 5.61
CA PRO A 44 -24.14 15.29 6.13
C PRO A 44 -24.22 13.81 5.75
N TYR A 45 -23.12 13.26 5.20
CA TYR A 45 -23.03 11.83 4.91
C TYR A 45 -23.22 11.04 6.20
N VAL A 46 -24.19 10.12 6.21
CA VAL A 46 -24.41 9.16 7.29
C VAL A 46 -24.06 7.78 6.74
N PRO A 47 -22.97 7.14 7.21
CA PRO A 47 -22.61 5.81 6.76
C PRO A 47 -23.67 4.78 7.14
N ASP A 48 -23.80 3.74 6.32
CA ASP A 48 -24.66 2.58 6.61
C ASP A 48 -24.18 1.88 7.90
N GLY A 49 -25.11 1.31 8.68
CA GLY A 49 -24.79 0.55 9.89
C GLY A 49 -23.81 -0.61 9.62
N ALA A 50 -23.94 -1.28 8.47
CA ALA A 50 -23.00 -2.35 8.10
C ALA A 50 -21.56 -1.84 7.92
N VAL A 51 -21.40 -0.60 7.42
CA VAL A 51 -20.07 0.03 7.28
C VAL A 51 -19.48 0.36 8.65
N ILE A 52 -20.32 0.83 9.58
CA ILE A 52 -19.89 1.11 10.96
C ILE A 52 -19.40 -0.18 11.62
N GLU A 53 -20.21 -1.24 11.62
CA GLU A 53 -19.85 -2.53 12.20
C GLU A 53 -18.58 -3.12 11.59
N GLN A 54 -18.40 -2.97 10.27
CA GLN A 54 -17.21 -3.45 9.59
C GLN A 54 -15.95 -2.70 10.03
N ASN A 55 -16.00 -1.37 10.16
CA ASN A 55 -14.88 -0.58 10.67
C ASN A 55 -14.55 -0.94 12.13
N GLU A 56 -15.56 -1.11 12.98
CA GLU A 56 -15.38 -1.54 14.37
C GLU A 56 -14.72 -2.92 14.46
N ALA A 57 -15.12 -3.86 13.60
CA ALA A 57 -14.50 -5.19 13.52
C ALA A 57 -13.02 -5.11 13.11
N PHE A 58 -12.67 -4.25 12.14
CA PHE A 58 -11.28 -4.01 11.77
C PHE A 58 -10.49 -3.38 12.90
N GLU A 59 -11.04 -2.37 13.58
CA GLU A 59 -10.38 -1.72 14.72
C GLU A 59 -10.07 -2.72 15.83
N PHE A 60 -11.03 -3.59 16.16
CA PHE A 60 -10.84 -4.66 17.13
C PHE A 60 -9.73 -5.65 16.67
N ALA A 61 -9.81 -6.14 15.44
CA ALA A 61 -8.84 -7.08 14.89
C ALA A 61 -7.42 -6.48 14.87
N LEU A 62 -7.29 -5.23 14.42
CA LEU A 62 -6.03 -4.49 14.36
C LEU A 62 -5.47 -4.20 15.76
N GLY A 63 -6.33 -3.86 16.72
CA GLY A 63 -5.91 -3.66 18.12
C GLY A 63 -5.42 -4.94 18.80
N ALA A 64 -6.00 -6.09 18.46
CA ALA A 64 -5.57 -7.38 18.97
C ALA A 64 -4.33 -7.95 18.25
N ALA A 65 -4.10 -7.56 17.00
CA ALA A 65 -3.10 -8.12 16.10
C ALA A 65 -1.67 -8.25 16.70
N PRO A 66 -1.08 -7.22 17.34
CA PRO A 66 0.27 -7.35 17.91
C PRO A 66 0.34 -8.38 19.05
N ASN A 67 -0.70 -8.44 19.89
CA ASN A 67 -0.78 -9.40 20.99
C ASN A 67 -0.93 -10.84 20.46
N VAL A 68 -1.76 -11.02 19.42
CA VAL A 68 -1.93 -12.32 18.77
C VAL A 68 -0.62 -12.78 18.12
N LEU A 69 0.07 -11.90 17.39
CA LEU A 69 1.39 -12.17 16.82
C LEU A 69 2.37 -12.61 17.91
N TYR A 70 2.46 -11.85 19.00
CA TYR A 70 3.36 -12.19 20.10
C TYR A 70 2.99 -13.53 20.74
N ALA A 71 1.71 -13.81 20.97
CA ALA A 71 1.25 -15.08 21.51
C ALA A 71 1.60 -16.27 20.58
N ARG A 72 1.39 -16.13 19.26
CA ARG A 72 1.76 -17.14 18.26
C ARG A 72 3.27 -17.37 18.24
N TYR A 73 4.07 -16.31 18.33
CA TYR A 73 5.52 -16.40 18.45
C TYR A 73 5.93 -17.15 19.72
N LYS A 74 5.30 -16.89 20.87
CA LYS A 74 5.61 -17.59 22.12
C LYS A 74 5.25 -19.08 22.07
N GLN A 75 4.21 -19.45 21.32
CA GLN A 75 3.76 -20.84 21.19
C GLN A 75 4.55 -21.65 20.16
N TYR A 76 4.84 -21.06 18.99
CA TYR A 76 5.36 -21.78 17.82
C TYR A 76 6.68 -21.19 17.29
N GLY A 77 7.28 -20.23 18.01
CA GLY A 77 8.49 -19.54 17.59
C GLY A 77 8.30 -18.79 16.26
N GLN A 78 9.35 -18.77 15.45
CA GLN A 78 9.34 -18.12 14.14
C GLN A 78 8.32 -18.70 13.15
N LEU A 79 7.95 -19.99 13.27
CA LEU A 79 6.89 -20.58 12.43
C LEU A 79 5.51 -19.99 12.77
N GLY A 80 5.29 -19.64 14.03
CA GLY A 80 4.08 -18.92 14.45
C GLY A 80 3.96 -17.54 13.80
N VAL A 81 5.09 -16.84 13.66
CA VAL A 81 5.17 -15.56 12.93
C VAL A 81 4.83 -15.76 11.45
N LEU A 82 5.43 -16.78 10.82
CA LEU A 82 5.17 -17.09 9.40
C LEU A 82 3.68 -17.37 9.13
N ALA A 83 3.05 -18.21 9.95
CA ALA A 83 1.62 -18.53 9.82
C ALA A 83 0.76 -17.29 10.04
N TRP A 84 1.06 -16.50 11.08
CA TRP A 84 0.35 -15.26 11.37
C TRP A 84 0.46 -14.24 10.22
N CYS A 85 1.62 -14.14 9.55
CA CYS A 85 1.77 -13.24 8.40
C CYS A 85 0.83 -13.59 7.23
N ALA A 86 0.42 -14.86 7.07
CA ALA A 86 -0.58 -15.24 6.07
C ALA A 86 -1.97 -14.71 6.46
N GLU A 87 -2.40 -14.93 7.70
CA GLU A 87 -3.66 -14.41 8.25
C GLU A 87 -3.71 -12.88 8.21
N PHE A 88 -2.61 -12.21 8.58
CA PHE A 88 -2.50 -10.76 8.53
C PHE A 88 -2.52 -10.23 7.09
N GLY A 89 -1.98 -10.99 6.13
CA GLY A 89 -2.07 -10.69 4.71
C GLY A 89 -3.51 -10.59 4.23
N GLU A 90 -4.38 -11.51 4.65
CA GLU A 90 -5.81 -11.49 4.32
C GLU A 90 -6.53 -10.30 4.98
N LEU A 91 -6.19 -9.98 6.23
CA LEU A 91 -6.70 -8.79 6.92
C LEU A 91 -6.38 -7.52 6.14
N ILE A 92 -5.15 -7.39 5.61
CA ILE A 92 -4.73 -6.24 4.80
C ILE A 92 -5.54 -6.15 3.50
N ASP A 93 -5.81 -7.27 2.82
CA ASP A 93 -6.59 -7.24 1.57
C ASP A 93 -8.04 -6.81 1.83
N ASN A 94 -8.68 -7.35 2.86
CA ASN A 94 -10.04 -6.92 3.22
C ASN A 94 -10.09 -5.45 3.64
N LEU A 95 -9.06 -4.97 4.35
CA LEU A 95 -8.96 -3.57 4.75
C LEU A 95 -8.72 -2.65 3.53
N LYS A 96 -8.01 -3.13 2.51
CA LYS A 96 -7.84 -2.44 1.24
C LYS A 96 -9.15 -2.28 0.49
N ASP A 97 -9.93 -3.35 0.40
CA ASP A 97 -11.24 -3.32 -0.25
C ASP A 97 -12.16 -2.28 0.41
N LEU A 98 -12.17 -2.24 1.76
CA LEU A 98 -12.91 -1.22 2.51
C LEU A 98 -12.46 0.21 2.17
N GLY A 99 -11.14 0.44 2.10
CA GLY A 99 -10.62 1.77 1.78
C GLY A 99 -10.84 2.18 0.33
N PHE A 100 -10.72 1.26 -0.63
CA PHE A 100 -11.03 1.53 -2.04
C PHE A 100 -12.52 1.81 -2.27
N ALA A 101 -13.40 1.21 -1.47
CA ALA A 101 -14.83 1.54 -1.46
C ALA A 101 -15.13 2.91 -0.84
N GLY A 102 -14.14 3.63 -0.29
CA GLY A 102 -14.34 4.92 0.38
C GLY A 102 -14.98 4.79 1.77
N ASN A 103 -15.06 3.58 2.31
CA ASN A 103 -15.79 3.27 3.54
C ASN A 103 -14.91 3.19 4.79
N MET A 104 -13.60 3.39 4.65
CA MET A 104 -12.67 3.35 5.78
C MET A 104 -12.76 4.61 6.65
N PHE A 105 -12.94 4.42 7.95
CA PHE A 105 -12.95 5.51 8.91
C PHE A 105 -11.53 5.96 9.27
N VAL A 106 -11.43 7.23 9.68
CA VAL A 106 -10.16 7.83 10.12
C VAL A 106 -9.63 7.11 11.36
N SER A 107 -10.51 6.69 12.28
CA SER A 107 -10.16 5.88 13.46
C SER A 107 -9.53 4.55 13.04
N THR A 108 -10.14 3.85 12.09
CA THR A 108 -9.65 2.57 11.57
C THR A 108 -8.29 2.72 10.89
N ARG A 109 -8.12 3.75 10.06
CA ARG A 109 -6.82 4.08 9.45
C ARG A 109 -5.74 4.37 10.50
N THR A 110 -6.09 5.14 11.52
CA THR A 110 -5.18 5.51 12.61
C THR A 110 -4.77 4.28 13.42
N GLN A 111 -5.73 3.41 13.75
CA GLN A 111 -5.47 2.15 14.45
C GLN A 111 -4.59 1.24 13.59
N ALA A 112 -4.82 1.14 12.28
CA ALA A 112 -3.99 0.33 11.40
C ALA A 112 -2.52 0.83 11.33
N LEU A 113 -2.30 2.14 11.28
CA LEU A 113 -0.95 2.73 11.35
C LEU A 113 -0.29 2.45 12.70
N LYS A 114 -1.03 2.61 13.81
CA LYS A 114 -0.54 2.31 15.16
C LYS A 114 -0.16 0.82 15.30
N THR A 115 -0.99 -0.08 14.80
CA THR A 115 -0.72 -1.52 14.77
C THR A 115 0.57 -1.84 14.02
N CYS A 116 0.83 -1.19 12.88
CA CYS A 116 2.10 -1.33 12.16
C CYS A 116 3.31 -0.99 13.03
N GLU A 117 3.25 0.13 13.76
CA GLU A 117 4.33 0.55 14.66
C GLU A 117 4.51 -0.42 15.84
N GLU A 118 3.40 -0.90 16.41
CA GLU A 118 3.43 -1.83 17.55
C GLU A 118 4.04 -3.18 17.15
N ILE A 119 3.71 -3.70 15.96
CA ILE A 119 4.30 -4.93 15.42
C ILE A 119 5.82 -4.81 15.32
N LEU A 120 6.33 -3.70 14.77
CA LEU A 120 7.78 -3.51 14.61
C LEU A 120 8.53 -3.30 15.94
N LYS A 121 7.82 -2.84 16.99
CA LYS A 121 8.38 -2.69 18.34
C LYS A 121 8.41 -4.00 19.13
N LEU A 122 7.78 -5.07 18.63
CA LEU A 122 7.82 -6.38 19.31
C LEU A 122 9.24 -6.96 19.29
N ARG A 123 9.68 -7.45 20.44
CA ARG A 123 10.96 -8.16 20.56
C ARG A 123 10.77 -9.62 20.11
N LEU A 124 10.82 -9.84 18.80
CA LEU A 124 10.77 -11.16 18.16
C LEU A 124 12.18 -11.57 17.74
N GLU A 125 12.72 -12.65 18.30
CA GLU A 125 14.03 -13.19 17.91
C GLU A 125 13.86 -14.12 16.70
N ILE A 126 13.80 -13.52 15.51
CA ILE A 126 13.59 -14.25 14.25
C ILE A 126 14.95 -14.55 13.61
N GLY A 127 15.41 -15.80 13.72
CA GLY A 127 16.66 -16.25 13.11
C GLY A 127 16.58 -16.41 11.59
N MET A 128 15.44 -16.87 11.07
CA MET A 128 15.21 -17.03 9.64
C MET A 128 14.91 -15.69 8.97
N GLN A 129 15.89 -15.15 8.25
CA GLN A 129 15.80 -13.85 7.57
C GLN A 129 14.62 -13.74 6.60
N ILE A 130 14.20 -14.84 5.96
CA ILE A 130 13.04 -14.85 5.07
C ILE A 130 11.73 -14.54 5.82
N ILE A 131 11.61 -14.97 7.07
CA ILE A 131 10.42 -14.70 7.91
C ILE A 131 10.43 -13.25 8.34
N LEU A 132 11.59 -12.71 8.71
CA LEU A 132 11.76 -11.30 9.04
C LEU A 132 11.36 -10.41 7.85
N LEU A 133 11.89 -10.71 6.66
CA LEU A 133 11.53 -10.02 5.42
C LEU A 133 10.05 -10.12 5.11
N TYR A 134 9.45 -11.29 5.32
CA TYR A 134 8.03 -11.48 5.05
C TYR A 134 7.17 -10.65 6.00
N LEU A 135 7.46 -10.65 7.31
CA LEU A 135 6.78 -9.80 8.28
C LEU A 135 6.91 -8.32 7.92
N SER A 136 8.13 -7.84 7.66
CA SER A 136 8.39 -6.47 7.24
C SER A 136 7.65 -6.11 5.96
N SER A 137 7.55 -7.03 5.00
CA SER A 137 6.82 -6.82 3.76
C SER A 137 5.32 -6.65 3.97
N GLN A 138 4.72 -7.37 4.93
CA GLN A 138 3.30 -7.21 5.26
C GLN A 138 3.04 -5.84 5.90
N VAL A 139 3.88 -5.44 6.86
CA VAL A 139 3.78 -4.11 7.49
C VAL A 139 3.98 -3.01 6.45
N ALA A 140 4.99 -3.13 5.58
CA ALA A 140 5.25 -2.16 4.52
C ALA A 140 4.09 -2.08 3.51
N ARG A 141 3.49 -3.21 3.15
CA ARG A 141 2.33 -3.28 2.25
C ARG A 141 1.13 -2.54 2.83
N LEU A 142 0.87 -2.70 4.13
CA LEU A 142 -0.20 -1.97 4.81
C LEU A 142 0.12 -0.48 4.91
N ARG A 143 1.31 -0.09 5.36
CA ARG A 143 1.72 1.32 5.46
C ARG A 143 1.63 2.06 4.14
N ARG A 144 2.13 1.48 3.04
CA ARG A 144 2.04 2.08 1.69
C ARG A 144 0.61 2.31 1.23
N PHE A 145 -0.31 1.46 1.66
CA PHE A 145 -1.73 1.65 1.35
C PHE A 145 -2.35 2.76 2.19
N LEU A 146 -2.02 2.82 3.48
CA LEU A 146 -2.57 3.82 4.39
C LEU A 146 -1.97 5.21 4.16
N ASP A 147 -0.69 5.30 3.80
CA ASP A 147 0.10 6.52 3.62
C ASP A 147 1.20 6.27 2.57
N GLY A 148 0.84 6.50 1.29
CA GLY A 148 1.69 6.15 0.15
C GLY A 148 2.86 7.09 -0.10
N ASP A 149 2.76 8.34 0.36
CA ASP A 149 3.80 9.36 0.16
C ASP A 149 4.89 9.27 1.24
N ARG A 150 4.56 8.71 2.40
CA ARG A 150 5.49 8.60 3.53
C ARG A 150 6.50 7.46 3.32
N VAL A 151 7.77 7.81 3.45
CA VAL A 151 8.88 6.86 3.51
C VAL A 151 9.10 6.42 4.95
N TRP A 152 9.30 5.11 5.14
CA TRP A 152 9.50 4.48 6.45
C TRP A 152 10.85 3.77 6.45
N GLU A 153 11.66 3.99 7.48
CA GLU A 153 13.03 3.48 7.61
C GLU A 153 13.22 2.64 8.89
N ASP A 154 12.16 2.38 9.64
CA ASP A 154 12.15 1.66 10.91
C ASP A 154 12.01 0.13 10.75
N TYR A 155 12.20 -0.40 9.54
CA TYR A 155 12.14 -1.83 9.29
C TYR A 155 13.42 -2.54 9.77
N PRO A 156 13.31 -3.75 10.36
CA PRO A 156 14.48 -4.55 10.70
C PRO A 156 15.34 -4.86 9.48
N GLU A 157 16.65 -4.64 9.58
CA GLU A 157 17.60 -5.01 8.54
C GLU A 157 17.90 -6.52 8.59
N PRO A 158 17.79 -7.24 7.45
CA PRO A 158 18.12 -8.66 7.42
C PRO A 158 19.63 -8.88 7.48
N SER A 159 20.06 -9.87 8.27
CA SER A 159 21.44 -10.33 8.35
C SER A 159 21.57 -11.71 7.71
N PHE A 160 21.96 -11.75 6.43
CA PHE A 160 22.20 -13.00 5.74
C PHE A 160 23.59 -13.55 6.07
N PRO A 161 23.74 -14.87 6.31
CA PRO A 161 25.05 -15.48 6.47
C PRO A 161 25.84 -15.31 5.16
N ILE A 162 26.99 -14.62 5.22
CA ILE A 162 27.84 -14.37 4.06
C ILE A 162 28.68 -15.61 3.71
N ASP A 163 28.89 -16.50 4.68
CA ASP A 163 29.74 -17.68 4.52
C ASP A 163 28.93 -18.99 4.61
N PRO A 164 28.81 -19.76 3.51
CA PRO A 164 28.12 -21.05 3.52
C PRO A 164 28.81 -22.10 4.40
N ASN A 165 30.06 -21.88 4.83
CA ASN A 165 30.82 -22.79 5.69
C ASN A 165 30.90 -22.34 7.16
N SER A 166 30.31 -21.20 7.56
CA SER A 166 30.26 -20.81 8.97
C SER A 166 29.18 -21.55 9.77
N GLY A 167 28.44 -22.45 9.11
CA GLY A 167 27.55 -23.41 9.75
C GLY A 167 28.36 -24.40 10.57
N ALA A 168 28.60 -24.07 11.83
CA ALA A 168 29.14 -24.98 12.84
C ALA A 168 28.18 -26.16 13.04
N TYR A 169 28.28 -27.18 12.20
CA TYR A 169 27.87 -28.53 12.57
C TYR A 169 28.98 -29.09 13.47
N PRO A 170 28.73 -29.31 14.77
CA PRO A 170 29.65 -30.12 15.56
C PRO A 170 29.70 -31.52 14.92
N LYS A 171 30.92 -31.99 14.65
CA LYS A 171 31.18 -33.37 14.22
C LYS A 171 30.78 -34.36 15.31
#